data_AF-A0A8G1QSA0-F1
#
_entry.id   AF-A0A8G1QSA0-F1
#
_cell.length_a   1.000
_cell.length_b   1.000
_cell.length_c   1.000
_cell.angle_alpha   90.00
_cell.angle_beta   90.00
_cell.angle_gamma   90.00
#
_symmetry.space_group_name_H-M   'P 1'
#
loop_
_entity.id
_entity.type
_entity.pdbx_description
1 polymer ?
#
loop_
_entity_poly.entity_id
_entity_poly.type
_entity_poly.pdbx_seq_one_letter_code
_entity_poly.pdbx_strand_id
1 'polypeptide(L)'
;MAPFKGSISRREVQWVRLSSSCTYNKICYFRRTKSVVGLSHLISIIGQFLIVSAKNRYDKLQDQNVRGYPDARVDASNLLSSLTFGMCACTFLNVFLCLIIICDWFWPERKENLCIQWAWKLGSAAASLFQLAACVVITIIVATQGVQIHGVSADEQETIRSTWDWISLAYRKDGRTVAGLVFYWVGCLFLFWG
;
A
#
# COMPACT_ATOMS: atom_id res chain seq x y z
N MET A 1 20.06 35.44 -5.32
CA MET A 1 19.13 35.08 -4.23
C MET A 1 17.88 35.94 -4.38
N ALA A 2 16.76 35.36 -4.81
CA ALA A 2 15.47 36.07 -4.88
C ALA A 2 14.74 35.98 -3.53
N PRO A 3 14.05 37.04 -3.09
CA PRO A 3 13.51 37.13 -1.73
C PRO A 3 12.34 36.17 -1.54
N PHE A 4 12.30 35.53 -0.38
CA PHE A 4 11.21 34.67 0.07
C PHE A 4 9.99 35.55 0.37
N LYS A 5 9.05 35.68 -0.59
CA LYS A 5 7.75 36.32 -0.34
C LYS A 5 6.86 35.34 0.43
N GLY A 6 6.93 35.43 1.75
CA GLY A 6 6.01 34.78 2.68
C GLY A 6 4.62 35.40 2.59
N SER A 7 3.83 34.98 1.60
CA SER A 7 2.37 34.89 1.65
C SER A 7 1.88 34.48 0.27
N ILE A 8 1.28 33.30 0.23
CA ILE A 8 0.52 32.78 -0.88
C ILE A 8 -0.60 33.79 -1.17
N SER A 9 -0.64 34.42 -2.34
CA SER A 9 -1.72 35.35 -2.62
C SER A 9 -3.02 34.56 -2.78
N ARG A 10 -4.10 34.96 -2.11
CA ARG A 10 -5.42 34.29 -2.21
C ARG A 10 -5.96 34.21 -3.65
N ARG A 11 -5.40 35.01 -4.58
CA ARG A 11 -5.75 35.03 -6.00
C ARG A 11 -5.09 33.91 -6.81
N GLU A 12 -3.99 33.32 -6.33
CA GLU A 12 -3.28 32.20 -6.97
C GLU A 12 -3.88 30.83 -6.58
N VAL A 13 -4.49 30.73 -5.40
CA VAL A 13 -5.30 29.57 -5.00
C VAL A 13 -6.66 29.68 -5.66
N GLN A 14 -6.72 29.32 -6.94
CA GLN A 14 -7.97 29.21 -7.66
C GLN A 14 -8.36 27.73 -7.68
N TRP A 15 -9.63 27.43 -7.38
CA TRP A 15 -10.22 26.14 -7.72
C TRP A 15 -10.21 26.02 -9.25
N VAL A 16 -9.09 25.60 -9.84
CA VAL A 16 -8.97 25.49 -11.28
C VAL A 16 -9.87 24.35 -11.74
N ARG A 17 -11.10 24.74 -12.08
CA ARG A 17 -12.17 24.01 -12.78
C ARG A 17 -11.81 22.56 -13.11
N LEU A 18 -12.42 21.65 -12.34
CA LEU A 18 -12.56 20.20 -12.55
C LEU A 18 -13.29 19.84 -13.87
N SER A 19 -13.02 20.58 -14.95
CA SER A 19 -13.63 20.42 -16.26
C SER A 19 -12.78 19.47 -17.10
N SER A 20 -13.39 18.39 -17.60
CA SER A 20 -12.76 17.43 -18.51
C SER A 20 -12.15 18.10 -19.76
N SER A 21 -12.69 19.25 -20.19
CA SER A 21 -12.17 20.05 -21.31
C SER A 21 -10.77 20.64 -21.06
N CYS A 22 -10.33 20.73 -19.81
CA CYS A 22 -9.02 21.27 -19.40
C CYS A 22 -7.99 20.15 -19.11
N THR A 23 -8.44 18.91 -18.90
CA THR A 23 -7.57 17.76 -18.57
C THR A 23 -6.98 17.09 -19.82
N TYR A 24 -7.68 17.12 -20.95
CA TYR A 24 -7.26 16.44 -22.20
C TYR A 24 -6.70 17.37 -23.28
N ASN A 25 -6.61 18.68 -23.04
CA ASN A 25 -6.13 19.66 -24.01
C ASN A 25 -4.59 19.61 -24.16
N LYS A 26 -4.09 19.76 -25.40
CA LYS A 26 -2.66 19.57 -25.78
C LYS A 26 -1.68 20.53 -25.08
N ILE A 27 -2.16 21.66 -24.58
CA ILE A 27 -1.35 22.70 -23.92
C ILE A 27 -0.84 22.25 -22.54
N CYS A 28 -1.48 21.24 -21.91
CA CYS A 28 -1.17 20.81 -20.54
C CYS A 28 -0.68 19.36 -20.45
N TYR A 29 0.44 19.03 -21.12
CA TYR A 29 1.06 17.69 -21.05
C TYR A 29 1.31 17.22 -19.59
N PHE A 30 1.70 18.14 -18.71
CA PHE A 30 1.92 17.88 -17.27
C PHE A 30 0.70 17.35 -16.52
N ARG A 31 -0.54 17.58 -17.01
CA ARG A 31 -1.75 17.08 -16.34
C ARG A 31 -2.07 15.62 -16.66
N ARG A 32 -1.68 15.11 -17.84
CA ARG A 32 -1.91 13.68 -18.19
C ARG A 32 -1.06 12.76 -17.32
N THR A 33 0.23 13.06 -17.17
CA THR A 33 1.12 12.29 -16.28
C THR A 33 0.62 12.35 -14.84
N LYS A 34 0.20 13.53 -14.36
CA LYS A 34 -0.41 13.69 -13.03
C LYS A 34 -1.73 12.93 -12.86
N SER A 35 -2.58 12.84 -13.89
CA SER A 35 -3.81 12.04 -13.85
C SER A 35 -3.54 10.54 -13.79
N VAL A 36 -2.52 10.04 -14.52
CA VAL A 36 -2.10 8.63 -14.44
C VAL A 36 -1.56 8.30 -13.04
N VAL A 37 -0.72 9.19 -12.48
CA VAL A 37 -0.21 9.05 -11.10
C VAL A 37 -1.33 9.10 -10.06
N GLY A 38 -2.34 9.95 -10.27
CA GLY A 38 -3.53 9.99 -9.41
C GLY A 38 -4.35 8.70 -9.49
N LEU A 39 -4.53 8.14 -10.69
CA LEU A 39 -5.25 6.87 -10.87
C LEU A 39 -4.47 5.70 -10.25
N SER A 40 -3.16 5.64 -10.42
CA SER A 40 -2.33 4.61 -9.79
C SER A 40 -2.34 4.71 -8.27
N HIS A 41 -2.35 5.93 -7.72
CA HIS A 41 -2.48 6.14 -6.28
C HIS A 41 -3.79 5.57 -5.72
N LEU A 42 -4.92 5.74 -6.44
CA LEU A 42 -6.20 5.12 -6.06
C LEU A 42 -6.13 3.58 -6.08
N ILE A 43 -5.47 2.99 -7.07
CA ILE A 43 -5.25 1.54 -7.15
C ILE A 43 -4.43 1.04 -5.95
N SER A 44 -3.37 1.76 -5.56
CA SER A 44 -2.57 1.45 -4.37
C SER A 44 -3.38 1.52 -3.07
N ILE A 45 -4.30 2.49 -2.96
CA ILE A 45 -5.22 2.61 -1.81
C ILE A 45 -6.15 1.39 -1.73
N ILE A 46 -6.72 0.95 -2.85
CA ILE A 46 -7.56 -0.27 -2.90
C ILE A 46 -6.74 -1.49 -2.44
N GLY A 47 -5.49 -1.62 -2.93
CA GLY A 47 -4.57 -2.66 -2.48
C GLY A 47 -4.31 -2.63 -0.98
N GLN A 48 -4.12 -1.45 -0.41
CA GLN A 48 -3.93 -1.28 1.04
C GLN A 48 -5.14 -1.76 1.85
N PHE A 49 -6.37 -1.44 1.42
CA PHE A 49 -7.57 -1.93 2.10
C PHE A 49 -7.72 -3.46 2.04
N LEU A 50 -7.35 -4.08 0.92
CA LEU A 50 -7.33 -5.54 0.80
C LEU A 50 -6.34 -6.19 1.77
N ILE A 51 -5.14 -5.61 1.90
CA ILE A 51 -4.11 -6.06 2.85
C ILE A 51 -4.57 -5.90 4.31
N VAL A 52 -5.19 -4.77 4.66
CA VAL A 52 -5.78 -4.54 6.00
C VAL A 52 -6.87 -5.58 6.28
N SER A 53 -7.73 -5.85 5.30
CA SER A 53 -8.78 -6.87 5.43
C SER A 53 -8.20 -8.27 5.62
N ALA A 54 -7.13 -8.62 4.88
CA ALA A 54 -6.42 -9.88 5.07
C ALA A 54 -5.82 -9.96 6.47
N LYS A 55 -5.06 -8.93 6.89
CA LYS A 55 -4.45 -8.82 8.22
C LYS A 55 -5.47 -9.07 9.34
N ASN A 56 -6.58 -8.33 9.34
CA ASN A 56 -7.62 -8.43 10.38
C ASN A 56 -8.25 -9.84 10.47
N ARG A 57 -8.24 -10.60 9.38
CA ARG A 57 -8.75 -11.98 9.41
C ARG A 57 -7.75 -12.96 10.01
N TYR A 58 -6.45 -12.81 9.70
CA TYR A 58 -5.41 -13.64 10.31
C TYR A 58 -5.15 -13.26 11.78
N ASP A 59 -5.39 -12.01 12.15
CA ASP A 59 -5.39 -11.55 13.54
C ASP A 59 -6.48 -12.29 14.35
N LYS A 60 -7.72 -12.26 13.86
CA LYS A 60 -8.83 -13.04 14.44
C LYS A 60 -8.59 -14.55 14.47
N LEU A 61 -7.79 -15.06 13.52
CA LEU A 61 -7.44 -16.48 13.49
C LEU A 61 -6.52 -16.85 14.66
N GLN A 62 -5.60 -15.98 15.06
CA GLN A 62 -4.73 -16.21 16.23
C GLN A 62 -5.52 -16.23 17.54
N ASP A 63 -6.54 -15.38 17.64
CA ASP A 63 -7.39 -15.29 18.83
C ASP A 63 -8.40 -16.45 18.95
N GLN A 64 -8.59 -17.24 17.88
CA GLN A 64 -9.54 -18.35 17.88
C GLN A 64 -8.89 -19.66 18.34
N ASN A 65 -9.53 -20.30 19.33
CA ASN A 65 -9.17 -21.67 19.73
C ASN A 65 -9.64 -22.69 18.68
N VAL A 66 -8.79 -23.67 18.40
CA VAL A 66 -9.13 -24.79 17.51
C VAL A 66 -10.12 -25.72 18.22
N ARG A 67 -11.31 -25.87 17.64
CA ARG A 67 -12.36 -26.72 18.21
C ARG A 67 -11.88 -28.17 18.30
N GLY A 68 -11.93 -28.75 19.49
CA GLY A 68 -11.48 -30.14 19.75
C GLY A 68 -10.02 -30.27 20.16
N TYR A 69 -9.21 -29.22 20.04
CA TYR A 69 -7.79 -29.22 20.39
C TYR A 69 -7.43 -28.00 21.25
N PRO A 70 -7.65 -28.05 22.58
CA PRO A 70 -7.43 -26.91 23.46
C PRO A 70 -5.96 -26.49 23.57
N ASP A 71 -5.02 -27.41 23.31
CA ASP A 71 -3.58 -27.15 23.35
C ASP A 71 -3.03 -26.61 22.00
N ALA A 72 -3.83 -26.66 20.93
CA ALA A 72 -3.42 -26.19 19.62
C ALA A 72 -3.37 -24.64 19.60
N ARG A 73 -2.18 -24.11 19.33
CA ARG A 73 -1.96 -22.67 19.13
C ARG A 73 -1.70 -22.37 17.66
N VAL A 74 -2.47 -21.45 17.11
CA VAL A 74 -2.35 -21.02 15.72
C VAL A 74 -1.47 -19.78 15.65
N ASP A 75 -0.34 -19.88 14.95
CA ASP A 75 0.60 -18.77 14.75
C ASP A 75 0.61 -18.33 13.29
N ALA A 76 0.28 -17.05 13.09
CA ALA A 76 0.31 -16.35 11.80
C ALA A 76 1.16 -15.07 11.87
N SER A 77 2.01 -14.95 12.89
CA SER A 77 2.79 -13.75 13.22
C SER A 77 3.73 -13.33 12.09
N ASN A 78 4.29 -14.31 11.36
CA ASN A 78 5.14 -14.06 10.19
C ASN A 78 4.39 -13.29 9.08
N LEU A 79 3.14 -13.68 8.79
CA LEU A 79 2.33 -12.94 7.83
C LEU A 79 1.89 -11.60 8.41
N LEU A 80 1.43 -11.57 9.66
CA LEU A 80 0.93 -10.35 10.31
C LEU A 80 1.99 -9.25 10.35
N SER A 81 3.22 -9.60 10.73
CA SER A 81 4.37 -8.70 10.76
C SER A 81 4.73 -8.21 9.36
N SER A 82 4.76 -9.10 8.36
CA SER A 82 5.07 -8.75 6.97
C SER A 82 4.03 -7.81 6.36
N LEU A 83 2.74 -8.09 6.57
CA LEU A 83 1.64 -7.21 6.13
C LEU A 83 1.70 -5.86 6.85
N THR A 84 2.02 -5.85 8.15
CA THR A 84 2.16 -4.61 8.93
C THR A 84 3.33 -3.76 8.43
N PHE A 85 4.48 -4.38 8.12
CA PHE A 85 5.61 -3.70 7.50
C PHE A 85 5.22 -3.04 6.17
N GLY A 86 4.52 -3.77 5.30
CA GLY A 86 4.04 -3.21 4.03
C GLY A 86 2.97 -2.13 4.20
N MET A 87 2.12 -2.21 5.22
CA MET A 87 1.17 -1.14 5.54
C MET A 87 1.88 0.14 5.97
N CYS A 88 2.93 0.05 6.80
CA CYS A 88 3.71 1.20 7.22
C CYS A 88 4.40 1.88 6.03
N ALA A 89 5.04 1.10 5.15
CA ALA A 89 5.68 1.60 3.94
C ALA A 89 4.69 2.31 3.00
N CYS A 90 3.53 1.69 2.75
CA CYS A 90 2.48 2.28 1.91
C CYS A 90 1.82 3.51 2.52
N THR A 91 1.58 3.52 3.84
CA THR A 91 0.89 4.65 4.48
C THR A 91 1.74 5.91 4.41
N PHE A 92 3.05 5.78 4.65
CA PHE A 92 3.98 6.88 4.47
C PHE A 92 3.88 7.45 3.05
N LEU A 93 4.05 6.59 2.03
CA LEU A 93 3.88 6.96 0.63
C LEU A 93 2.56 7.67 0.33
N ASN A 94 1.46 7.10 0.79
CA ASN A 94 0.13 7.60 0.48
C ASN A 94 -0.11 8.98 1.06
N VAL A 95 0.37 9.26 2.28
CA VAL A 95 0.26 10.60 2.88
C VAL A 95 1.06 11.63 2.09
N PHE A 96 2.31 11.31 1.71
CA PHE A 96 3.15 12.23 0.94
C PHE A 96 2.60 12.50 -0.46
N LEU A 97 2.20 11.46 -1.20
CA LEU A 97 1.62 11.59 -2.54
C LEU A 97 0.27 12.34 -2.51
N CYS A 98 -0.58 12.05 -1.53
CA CYS A 98 -1.86 12.72 -1.39
C CYS A 98 -1.67 14.23 -1.14
N LEU A 99 -0.71 14.61 -0.30
CA LEU A 99 -0.35 16.02 -0.08
C LEU A 99 0.15 16.71 -1.36
N ILE A 100 0.99 16.03 -2.16
CA ILE A 100 1.46 16.58 -3.44
C ILE A 100 0.29 16.79 -4.40
N ILE A 101 -0.60 15.79 -4.54
CA ILE A 101 -1.78 15.86 -5.42
C ILE A 101 -2.72 16.99 -4.99
N ILE A 102 -2.97 17.12 -3.69
CA ILE A 102 -3.80 18.19 -3.13
C ILE A 102 -3.18 19.56 -3.44
N CYS A 103 -1.88 19.73 -3.19
CA CYS A 103 -1.20 20.98 -3.49
C CYS A 103 -1.19 21.30 -5.00
N ASP A 104 -1.11 20.29 -5.85
CA ASP A 104 -1.21 20.43 -7.31
C ASP A 104 -2.61 20.84 -7.77
N TRP A 105 -3.65 20.45 -7.05
CA TRP A 105 -5.03 20.89 -7.31
C TRP A 105 -5.27 22.34 -6.91
N PHE A 106 -4.75 22.75 -5.75
CA PHE A 106 -4.90 24.12 -5.26
C PHE A 106 -3.96 25.12 -5.94
N TRP A 107 -2.78 24.65 -6.39
CA TRP A 107 -1.74 25.50 -6.95
C TRP A 107 -0.97 24.82 -8.09
N PRO A 108 -1.57 24.69 -9.27
CA PRO A 108 -0.96 23.97 -10.39
C PRO A 108 0.30 24.66 -10.95
N GLU A 109 0.43 25.98 -10.82
CA GLU A 109 1.55 26.78 -11.33
C GLU A 109 2.69 26.99 -10.30
N ARG A 110 2.72 26.19 -9.22
CA ARG A 110 3.73 26.31 -8.15
C ARG A 110 5.14 26.22 -8.73
N LYS A 111 5.95 27.26 -8.52
CA LYS A 111 7.40 27.22 -8.74
C LYS A 111 8.10 26.85 -7.44
N GLU A 112 8.65 25.65 -7.39
CA GLU A 112 9.36 25.16 -6.22
C GLU A 112 10.82 25.58 -6.23
N ASN A 113 11.33 25.90 -5.04
CA ASN A 113 12.77 26.04 -4.84
C ASN A 113 13.47 24.69 -5.05
N LEU A 114 14.71 24.70 -5.55
CA LEU A 114 15.51 23.50 -5.83
C LEU A 114 15.63 22.57 -4.62
N CYS A 115 15.76 23.12 -3.40
CA CYS A 115 15.82 22.33 -2.17
C CYS A 115 14.55 21.48 -1.95
N ILE A 116 13.38 22.05 -2.22
CA ILE A 116 12.09 21.35 -2.10
C ILE A 116 11.99 20.26 -3.17
N GLN A 117 12.40 20.56 -4.41
CA GLN A 117 12.42 19.56 -5.49
C GLN A 117 13.35 18.37 -5.16
N TRP A 118 14.51 18.62 -4.56
CA TRP A 118 15.41 17.57 -4.10
C TRP A 118 14.82 16.75 -2.96
N ALA A 119 14.14 17.40 -2.00
CA ALA A 119 13.44 16.69 -0.93
C ALA A 119 12.34 15.76 -1.49
N TRP A 120 11.59 16.20 -2.50
CA TRP A 120 10.61 15.35 -3.17
C TRP A 120 11.25 14.17 -3.89
N LYS A 121 12.32 14.41 -4.66
CA LYS A 121 13.03 13.36 -5.39
C LYS A 121 13.66 12.31 -4.47
N LEU A 122 14.28 12.75 -3.38
CA LEU A 122 14.91 11.84 -2.43
C LEU A 122 13.85 11.09 -1.62
N GLY A 123 12.76 11.79 -1.25
CA GLY A 123 11.61 11.20 -0.58
C GLY A 123 10.92 10.14 -1.45
N SER A 124 10.69 10.42 -2.73
CA SER A 124 10.11 9.44 -3.65
C SER A 124 11.04 8.25 -3.86
N ALA A 125 12.34 8.47 -4.04
CA ALA A 125 13.31 7.38 -4.19
C ALA A 125 13.36 6.46 -2.95
N ALA A 126 13.44 7.05 -1.75
CA ALA A 126 13.43 6.29 -0.50
C ALA A 126 12.12 5.51 -0.33
N ALA A 127 11.00 6.14 -0.65
CA ALA A 127 9.70 5.54 -0.49
C ALA A 127 9.44 4.41 -1.52
N SER A 128 9.92 4.54 -2.75
CA SER A 128 9.95 3.46 -3.76
C SER A 128 10.81 2.28 -3.30
N LEU A 129 11.94 2.52 -2.63
CA LEU A 129 12.78 1.47 -2.06
C LEU A 129 12.06 0.71 -0.94
N PHE A 130 11.42 1.41 -0.01
CA PHE A 130 10.64 0.79 1.07
C PHE A 130 9.45 -0.01 0.52
N GLN A 131 8.77 0.50 -0.50
CA GLN A 131 7.68 -0.23 -1.15
C GLN A 131 8.17 -1.51 -1.83
N LEU A 132 9.29 -1.43 -2.54
CA LEU A 132 9.89 -2.60 -3.19
C LEU A 132 10.28 -3.65 -2.15
N ALA A 133 10.96 -3.23 -1.08
CA ALA A 133 11.33 -4.11 0.03
C ALA A 133 10.10 -4.79 0.65
N ALA A 134 9.03 -4.04 0.90
CA ALA A 134 7.77 -4.58 1.41
C ALA A 134 7.13 -5.59 0.44
N CYS A 135 7.09 -5.28 -0.87
CA CYS A 135 6.54 -6.18 -1.87
C CYS A 135 7.32 -7.50 -1.91
N VAL A 136 8.66 -7.45 -1.88
CA VAL A 136 9.51 -8.64 -1.89
C VAL A 136 9.29 -9.48 -0.63
N VAL A 137 9.30 -8.87 0.56
CA VAL A 137 9.09 -9.59 1.83
C VAL A 137 7.73 -10.27 1.86
N ILE A 138 6.65 -9.53 1.54
CA ILE A 138 5.30 -10.10 1.52
C ILE A 138 5.21 -11.22 0.48
N THR A 139 5.83 -11.06 -0.70
CA THR A 139 5.82 -12.09 -1.74
C THR A 139 6.47 -13.38 -1.27
N ILE A 140 7.66 -13.29 -0.64
CA ILE A 140 8.38 -14.45 -0.11
C ILE A 140 7.52 -15.16 0.93
N ILE A 141 6.94 -14.42 1.87
CA ILE A 141 6.16 -15.01 2.97
C ILE A 141 4.86 -15.63 2.45
N VAL A 142 4.13 -14.94 1.57
CA VAL A 142 2.89 -15.47 0.98
C VAL A 142 3.15 -16.70 0.10
N ALA A 143 4.27 -16.73 -0.63
CA ALA A 143 4.62 -17.85 -1.51
C ALA A 143 5.13 -19.08 -0.75
N THR A 144 6.00 -18.87 0.25
CA THR A 144 6.73 -19.96 0.91
C THR A 144 6.08 -20.45 2.21
N GLN A 145 5.35 -19.57 2.90
CA GLN A 145 4.85 -19.88 4.25
C GLN A 145 3.34 -20.14 4.28
N GLY A 146 2.92 -20.68 5.41
CA GLY A 146 1.53 -20.81 5.81
C GLY A 146 1.42 -20.64 7.32
N VAL A 147 0.20 -20.78 7.81
CA VAL A 147 -0.13 -20.76 9.22
C VAL A 147 0.57 -21.93 9.92
N GLN A 148 1.27 -21.61 11.01
CA GLN A 148 1.93 -22.59 11.86
C GLN A 148 0.97 -23.00 12.97
N ILE A 149 0.95 -24.29 13.31
CA ILE A 149 0.13 -24.84 14.39
C ILE A 149 1.11 -25.50 15.36
N HIS A 150 1.05 -25.10 16.61
CA HIS A 150 1.90 -25.60 17.70
C HIS A 150 1.06 -26.28 18.78
N GLY A 151 1.69 -27.11 19.61
CA GLY A 151 1.03 -27.73 20.77
C GLY A 151 0.22 -29.00 20.48
N VAL A 152 0.33 -29.55 19.26
CA VAL A 152 -0.31 -30.80 18.84
C VAL A 152 0.67 -31.70 18.08
N SER A 153 0.38 -32.99 18.02
CA SER A 153 1.15 -33.96 17.25
C SER A 153 1.00 -33.72 15.73
N ALA A 154 1.88 -34.33 14.93
CA ALA A 154 1.84 -34.17 13.47
C ALA A 154 0.54 -34.71 12.84
N ASP A 155 0.01 -35.81 13.38
CA ASP A 155 -1.21 -36.45 12.90
C ASP A 155 -2.45 -35.58 13.20
N GLU A 156 -2.49 -34.98 14.39
CA GLU A 156 -3.54 -34.03 14.77
C GLU A 156 -3.45 -32.75 13.94
N GLN A 157 -2.23 -32.28 13.64
CA GLN A 157 -2.04 -31.11 12.77
C GLN A 157 -2.61 -31.35 11.37
N GLU A 158 -2.41 -32.54 10.80
CA GLU A 158 -2.96 -32.89 9.49
C GLU A 158 -4.49 -33.06 9.53
N THR A 159 -5.01 -33.59 10.65
CA THR A 159 -6.45 -33.68 10.89
C THR A 159 -7.10 -32.29 10.98
N ILE A 160 -6.46 -31.36 11.70
CA ILE A 160 -6.89 -29.96 11.77
C ILE A 160 -6.86 -29.34 10.38
N ARG A 161 -5.77 -29.53 9.62
CA ARG A 161 -5.61 -28.99 8.26
C ARG A 161 -6.65 -29.50 7.27
N SER A 162 -7.04 -30.77 7.36
CA SER A 162 -8.03 -31.38 6.47
C SER A 162 -9.47 -31.02 6.83
N THR A 163 -9.76 -30.73 8.11
CA THR A 163 -11.10 -30.35 8.59
C THR A 163 -11.34 -28.84 8.55
N TRP A 164 -10.30 -28.04 8.25
CA TRP A 164 -10.35 -26.58 8.31
C TRP A 164 -11.02 -25.94 7.08
N ASP A 165 -12.15 -25.27 7.27
CA ASP A 165 -12.93 -24.67 6.16
C ASP A 165 -12.99 -23.12 6.19
N TRP A 166 -12.55 -22.47 7.27
CA TRP A 166 -12.74 -21.01 7.41
C TRP A 166 -11.78 -20.20 6.53
N ILE A 167 -10.48 -20.36 6.77
CA ILE A 167 -9.41 -19.58 6.13
C ILE A 167 -8.33 -20.52 5.65
N SER A 168 -7.84 -20.28 4.45
CA SER A 168 -6.73 -21.07 3.93
C SER A 168 -5.50 -20.94 4.83
N LEU A 169 -5.06 -22.07 5.36
CA LEU A 169 -3.83 -22.16 6.15
C LEU A 169 -2.57 -21.94 5.28
N ALA A 170 -2.67 -22.10 3.96
CA ALA A 170 -1.63 -21.67 3.04
C ALA A 170 -1.93 -20.26 2.53
N TYR A 171 -1.01 -19.31 2.76
CA TYR A 171 -1.24 -17.90 2.45
C TYR A 171 -1.47 -17.66 0.95
N ARG A 172 -0.75 -18.38 0.07
CA ARG A 172 -0.93 -18.34 -1.39
C ARG A 172 -2.31 -18.73 -1.90
N LYS A 173 -3.10 -19.44 -1.09
CA LYS A 173 -4.46 -19.89 -1.46
C LYS A 173 -5.54 -18.93 -0.97
N ASP A 174 -5.22 -17.94 -0.13
CA ASP A 174 -6.16 -16.90 0.27
C ASP A 174 -6.23 -15.79 -0.79
N GLY A 175 -7.32 -15.79 -1.56
CA GLY A 175 -7.52 -14.87 -2.69
C GLY A 175 -7.40 -13.39 -2.32
N ARG A 176 -7.75 -12.97 -1.10
CA ARG A 176 -7.59 -11.56 -0.69
C ARG A 176 -6.13 -11.19 -0.42
N THR A 177 -5.36 -12.10 0.18
CA THR A 177 -3.91 -11.89 0.39
C THR A 177 -3.19 -11.80 -0.94
N VAL A 178 -3.52 -12.70 -1.87
CA VAL A 178 -2.94 -12.67 -3.24
C VAL A 178 -3.38 -11.42 -4.01
N ALA A 179 -4.67 -11.08 -3.99
CA ALA A 179 -5.16 -9.86 -4.65
C ALA A 179 -4.47 -8.61 -4.08
N GLY A 180 -4.39 -8.49 -2.76
CA GLY A 180 -3.68 -7.40 -2.09
C GLY A 180 -2.21 -7.30 -2.53
N LEU A 181 -1.51 -8.44 -2.62
CA LEU A 181 -0.13 -8.52 -3.10
C LEU A 181 0.00 -8.05 -4.56
N VAL A 182 -0.92 -8.46 -5.44
CA VAL A 182 -0.94 -8.02 -6.85
C VAL A 182 -1.11 -6.50 -6.94
N PHE A 183 -2.06 -5.93 -6.19
CA PHE A 183 -2.26 -4.48 -6.17
C PHE A 183 -1.04 -3.73 -5.60
N TYR A 184 -0.35 -4.31 -4.62
CA TYR A 184 0.90 -3.76 -4.09
C TYR A 184 2.01 -3.71 -5.15
N TRP A 185 2.17 -4.77 -5.95
CA TRP A 185 3.11 -4.81 -7.06
C TRP A 185 2.76 -3.81 -8.14
N VAL A 186 1.48 -3.69 -8.50
CA VAL A 186 1.01 -2.67 -9.45
C VAL A 186 1.33 -1.27 -8.95
N GLY A 187 1.06 -0.98 -7.67
CA GLY A 187 1.43 0.30 -7.04
C GLY A 187 2.94 0.56 -7.07
N CYS A 188 3.76 -0.47 -6.84
CA CYS A 188 5.21 -0.40 -6.91
C CYS A 188 5.71 -0.02 -8.31
N LEU A 189 5.15 -0.61 -9.38
CA LEU A 189 5.51 -0.29 -10.76
C LEU A 189 5.23 1.18 -11.10
N PHE A 190 4.12 1.74 -10.63
CA PHE A 190 3.78 3.14 -10.87
C PHE A 190 4.69 4.11 -10.12
N LEU A 191 5.20 3.73 -8.95
CA LEU A 191 6.16 4.53 -8.18
C LEU A 191 7.55 4.60 -8.83
N PHE A 192 7.93 3.58 -9.61
CA PHE A 192 9.19 3.60 -10.35
C PHE A 192 9.11 4.37 -11.68
N TRP A 193 7.92 4.56 -12.23
CA TRP A 193 7.72 5.27 -13.50
C TRP A 193 7.48 6.79 -13.32
N GLY A 194 7.12 7.25 -12.11
CA GLY A 194 6.86 8.67 -11.82
C GLY A 194 8.08 9.43 -11.31
#